data_AF-A0A3B0A6J1-F1
#
_entry.id   AF-A0A3B0A6J1-F1
#
_cell.length_a   1.000
_cell.length_b   1.000
_cell.length_c   1.000
_cell.angle_alpha   90.00
_cell.angle_beta   90.00
_cell.angle_gamma   90.00
#
_symmetry.space_group_name_H-M   'P 1'
#
loop_
_entity.id
_entity.type
_entity.pdbx_description
1 polymer ?
#
loop_
_entity_poly.entity_id
_entity_poly.type
_entity_poly.pdbx_seq_one_letter_code
_entity_poly.pdbx_strand_id
1 'polypeptide(L)'
;MPDQPFLTPADIAVIGARVQGVESMQPKTISQHLFESRKEIPLEAGGTRRGKFADDPFPPPDAYAGAKKKPWWALEREQEIVAWFERHPRRRPGDGIGGARRKADRQPAAEQPVRRVVPSVTVKRNRGAVEVTAAGRTRTFEALILRRAVELRQEHPRAQAAVVDALVAAFEMSKTRAREYASAAQRVIDAGVSL
;
A
#
# COMPACT_ATOMS: atom_id res chain seq x y z
N MET A 1 20.46 -21.02 24.60
CA MET A 1 19.92 -19.91 23.76
C MET A 1 20.34 -18.62 24.44
N PRO A 2 20.67 -17.53 23.74
CA PRO A 2 21.11 -16.32 24.43
C PRO A 2 19.95 -15.76 25.26
N ASP A 3 20.25 -15.38 26.50
CA ASP A 3 19.29 -14.98 27.57
C ASP A 3 18.76 -13.53 27.45
N GLN A 4 18.96 -12.89 26.29
CA GLN A 4 18.60 -11.47 26.11
C GLN A 4 17.45 -11.28 25.11
N PRO A 5 16.49 -10.38 25.39
CA PRO A 5 15.37 -10.13 24.51
C PRO A 5 15.84 -9.47 23.21
N PHE A 6 15.72 -10.27 22.18
CA PHE A 6 15.68 -9.91 20.79
C PHE A 6 14.84 -8.60 20.54
N LEU A 7 15.40 -7.52 19.94
CA LEU A 7 14.67 -6.37 19.32
C LEU A 7 14.14 -6.59 17.88
N THR A 8 12.82 -6.56 17.70
CA THR A 8 12.08 -6.67 16.42
C THR A 8 11.93 -5.31 15.72
N PRO A 9 11.43 -5.26 14.46
CA PRO A 9 10.98 -4.01 13.86
C PRO A 9 9.89 -3.28 14.67
N ALA A 10 9.12 -3.98 15.51
CA ALA A 10 8.17 -3.33 16.42
C ALA A 10 8.89 -2.69 17.62
N ASP A 11 9.90 -3.35 18.18
CA ASP A 11 10.69 -2.82 19.30
C ASP A 11 11.51 -1.60 18.85
N ILE A 12 12.08 -1.64 17.65
CA ILE A 12 12.74 -0.48 17.04
C ILE A 12 11.76 0.65 16.77
N ALA A 13 10.52 0.34 16.38
CA ALA A 13 9.51 1.36 16.21
C ALA A 13 9.17 2.05 17.54
N VAL A 14 9.17 1.32 18.66
CA VAL A 14 9.02 1.89 20.01
C VAL A 14 10.19 2.80 20.35
N ILE A 15 11.43 2.36 20.13
CA ILE A 15 12.64 3.17 20.36
C ILE A 15 12.61 4.44 19.51
N GLY A 16 12.33 4.30 18.21
CA GLY A 16 12.24 5.43 17.28
C GLY A 16 11.11 6.39 17.62
N ALA A 17 9.95 5.88 18.07
CA ALA A 17 8.84 6.72 18.52
C ALA A 17 9.23 7.57 19.74
N ARG A 18 9.89 6.94 20.71
CA ARG A 18 10.41 7.59 21.92
C ARG A 18 11.44 8.68 21.59
N VAL A 19 12.45 8.36 20.77
CA VAL A 19 13.52 9.31 20.40
C VAL A 19 12.98 10.49 19.58
N GLN A 20 12.03 10.23 18.67
CA GLN A 20 11.46 11.27 17.81
C GLN A 20 10.26 12.01 18.42
N GLY A 21 9.87 11.67 19.65
CA GLY A 21 8.74 12.32 20.34
C GLY A 21 7.39 12.15 19.65
N VAL A 22 7.14 11.00 19.00
CA VAL A 22 5.87 10.70 18.33
C VAL A 22 5.09 9.61 19.08
N GLU A 23 3.77 9.70 19.05
CA GLU A 23 2.86 8.76 19.74
C GLU A 23 3.10 7.29 19.31
N SER A 24 3.33 7.05 18.03
CA SER A 24 3.70 5.74 17.53
C SER A 24 4.48 5.82 16.22
N MET A 25 5.35 4.84 16.01
CA MET A 25 6.00 4.58 14.73
C MET A 25 5.53 3.22 14.21
N GLN A 26 5.34 3.10 12.90
CA GLN A 26 4.84 1.87 12.31
C GLN A 26 6.03 0.94 11.96
N PRO A 27 5.94 -0.38 12.17
CA PRO A 27 7.00 -1.31 11.79
C PRO A 27 7.37 -1.23 10.30
N LYS A 28 6.40 -0.92 9.43
CA LYS A 28 6.64 -0.67 7.99
C LYS A 28 7.59 0.51 7.75
N THR A 29 7.52 1.54 8.60
CA THR A 29 8.45 2.68 8.55
C THR A 29 9.87 2.21 8.83
N ILE A 30 10.06 1.32 9.80
CA ILE A 30 11.38 0.73 10.09
C ILE A 30 11.88 -0.09 8.91
N SER A 31 11.02 -0.91 8.29
CA SER A 31 11.38 -1.65 7.06
C SER A 31 11.82 -0.74 5.92
N GLN A 32 11.20 0.44 5.77
CA GLN A 32 11.63 1.43 4.77
C GLN A 32 13.00 2.02 5.12
N HIS A 33 13.27 2.38 6.38
CA HIS A 33 14.58 2.91 6.78
C HIS A 33 15.70 1.89 6.51
N LEU A 34 15.48 0.63 6.87
CA LEU A 34 16.39 -0.48 6.56
C LEU A 34 16.69 -0.59 5.06
N PHE A 35 15.66 -0.46 4.22
CA PHE A 35 15.83 -0.49 2.77
C PHE A 35 16.64 0.72 2.27
N GLU A 36 16.32 1.91 2.77
CA GLU A 36 16.97 3.17 2.41
C GLU A 36 18.40 3.33 2.96
N SER A 37 18.83 2.49 3.89
CA SER A 37 20.22 2.45 4.37
C SER A 37 21.17 1.65 3.47
N ARG A 38 20.66 0.98 2.44
CA ARG A 38 21.50 0.21 1.51
C ARG A 38 22.31 1.15 0.62
N LYS A 39 23.58 0.81 0.37
CA LYS A 39 24.45 1.54 -0.55
C LYS A 39 23.86 1.57 -1.96
N GLU A 40 23.25 0.48 -2.40
CA GLU A 40 22.62 0.35 -3.70
C GLU A 40 21.23 -0.28 -3.57
N ILE A 41 20.26 0.33 -4.21
CA ILE A 41 18.86 -0.06 -4.23
C ILE A 41 18.43 -0.26 -5.69
N PRO A 42 17.94 -1.44 -6.08
CA PRO A 42 17.49 -1.68 -7.45
C PRO A 42 16.23 -0.86 -7.75
N LEU A 43 16.16 -0.33 -8.98
CA LEU A 43 14.99 0.36 -9.51
C LEU A 43 14.20 -0.57 -10.43
N GLU A 44 12.87 -0.46 -10.43
CA GLU A 44 11.99 -1.27 -11.29
C GLU A 44 12.26 -1.07 -12.79
N ALA A 45 12.69 0.14 -13.18
CA ALA A 45 13.03 0.49 -14.56
C ALA A 45 14.44 0.03 -14.99
N GLY A 46 15.14 -0.72 -14.15
CA GLY A 46 16.54 -1.09 -14.35
C GLY A 46 17.52 -0.09 -13.71
N GLY A 47 18.72 -0.57 -13.37
CA GLY A 47 19.75 0.19 -12.67
C GLY A 47 19.60 0.22 -11.15
N THR A 48 20.49 0.95 -10.48
CA THR A 48 20.49 1.12 -9.02
C THR A 48 20.49 2.61 -8.66
N ARG A 49 19.89 2.94 -7.52
CA ARG A 49 20.06 4.23 -6.85
C ARG A 49 20.75 4.04 -5.52
N ARG A 50 21.42 5.09 -5.03
CA ARG A 50 21.93 5.12 -3.68
C ARG A 50 20.78 5.27 -2.67
N GLY A 51 20.82 4.54 -1.57
CA GLY A 51 19.87 4.70 -0.48
C GLY A 51 20.02 6.04 0.23
N LYS A 52 18.90 6.58 0.74
CA LYS A 52 18.88 7.88 1.41
C LYS A 52 19.82 7.95 2.62
N PHE A 53 20.00 6.85 3.33
CA PHE A 53 20.84 6.75 4.53
C PHE A 53 22.11 5.94 4.26
N ALA A 54 22.58 5.89 3.01
CA ALA A 54 23.76 5.10 2.64
C ALA A 54 25.10 5.65 3.18
N ASP A 55 25.15 6.93 3.57
CA ASP A 55 26.31 7.55 4.22
C ASP A 55 26.36 7.28 5.73
N ASP A 56 25.22 6.94 6.34
CA ASP A 56 25.10 6.57 7.76
C ASP A 56 24.02 5.48 7.90
N PRO A 57 24.38 4.22 7.56
CA PRO A 57 23.43 3.14 7.45
C PRO A 57 22.83 2.78 8.80
N PHE A 58 21.57 2.34 8.79
CA PHE A 58 20.95 1.74 9.96
C PHE A 58 21.83 0.56 10.45
N PRO A 59 22.07 0.43 11.77
CA PRO A 59 22.88 -0.65 12.31
C PRO A 59 22.49 -2.01 11.71
N PRO A 60 23.42 -2.73 11.04
CA PRO A 60 23.12 -4.02 10.46
C PRO A 60 22.90 -5.06 11.56
N PRO A 61 22.10 -6.11 11.30
CA PRO A 61 21.96 -7.22 12.23
C PRO A 61 23.28 -8.00 12.33
N ASP A 62 23.77 -8.27 13.54
CA ASP A 62 25.00 -9.05 13.75
C ASP A 62 24.76 -10.56 13.61
N ALA A 63 23.51 -11.02 13.74
CA ALA A 63 23.10 -12.41 13.50
C ALA A 63 21.67 -12.53 12.95
N TYR A 64 21.40 -13.63 12.24
CA TYR A 64 20.05 -14.03 11.83
C TYR A 64 19.59 -15.18 12.72
N ALA A 65 18.55 -14.97 13.53
CA ALA A 65 18.03 -16.02 14.42
C ALA A 65 16.99 -16.91 13.69
N GLY A 66 17.29 -18.22 13.65
CA GLY A 66 16.35 -19.29 13.32
C GLY A 66 16.06 -19.53 11.83
N ALA A 67 15.43 -20.67 11.54
CA ALA A 67 15.06 -21.17 10.21
C ALA A 67 14.22 -20.21 9.32
N LYS A 68 13.83 -19.03 9.84
CA LYS A 68 12.99 -18.03 9.16
C LYS A 68 13.73 -16.76 8.72
N LYS A 69 15.07 -16.73 8.69
CA LYS A 69 15.89 -15.63 8.11
C LYS A 69 15.39 -14.21 8.48
N LYS A 70 15.03 -13.98 9.73
CA LYS A 70 14.66 -12.64 10.20
C LYS A 70 15.94 -11.92 10.65
N PRO A 71 16.27 -10.74 10.08
CA PRO A 71 17.41 -9.97 10.54
C PRO A 71 17.17 -9.54 11.98
N TRP A 72 18.11 -9.85 12.88
CA TRP A 72 17.94 -9.55 14.29
C TRP A 72 19.02 -8.60 14.82
N TRP A 73 18.59 -7.49 15.43
CA TRP A 73 19.44 -6.62 16.24
C TRP A 73 19.55 -7.22 17.65
N ALA A 74 20.45 -8.18 17.79
CA ALA A 74 20.64 -8.93 19.02
C ALA A 74 21.78 -8.26 19.78
N LEU A 75 21.65 -8.17 21.10
CA LEU A 75 22.64 -7.65 22.06
C LEU A 75 22.57 -6.13 22.29
N GLU A 76 21.60 -5.65 23.08
CA GLU A 76 21.68 -4.35 23.79
C GLU A 76 22.07 -3.11 22.95
N ARG A 77 21.91 -3.14 21.63
CA ARG A 77 22.25 -2.02 20.72
C ARG A 77 21.21 -0.90 20.72
N GLU A 78 20.36 -0.84 21.75
CA GLU A 78 19.37 0.23 21.91
C GLU A 78 20.04 1.60 21.84
N GLN A 79 21.21 1.77 22.45
CA GLN A 79 21.98 3.01 22.39
C GLN A 79 22.39 3.38 20.97
N GLU A 80 22.78 2.41 20.14
CA GLU A 80 23.17 2.67 18.75
C GLU A 80 21.96 2.97 17.85
N ILE A 81 20.84 2.29 18.10
CA ILE A 81 19.56 2.58 17.43
C ILE A 81 19.07 3.98 17.80
N VAL A 82 19.16 4.35 19.08
CA VAL A 82 18.86 5.68 19.60
C VAL A 82 19.75 6.71 18.92
N ALA A 83 21.08 6.52 18.96
CA ALA A 83 22.03 7.44 18.33
C ALA A 83 21.79 7.58 16.82
N TRP A 84 21.41 6.49 16.14
CA TRP A 84 21.02 6.56 14.73
C TRP A 84 19.77 7.43 14.53
N PHE A 85 18.72 7.24 15.32
CA PHE A 85 17.50 8.08 15.24
C PHE A 85 17.76 9.54 15.62
N GLU A 86 18.70 9.81 16.53
CA GLU A 86 19.11 11.16 16.92
C GLU A 86 19.86 11.88 15.80
N ARG A 87 20.69 11.17 15.01
CA ARG A 87 21.36 11.71 13.81
C ARG A 87 20.40 11.91 12.64
N HIS A 88 19.32 11.13 12.59
CA HIS A 88 18.25 11.22 11.59
C HIS A 88 16.93 11.65 12.22
N PRO A 89 16.88 12.85 12.86
CA PRO A 89 15.65 13.30 13.48
C PRO A 89 14.57 13.37 12.41
N ARG A 90 13.34 13.00 12.79
CA ARG A 90 12.22 13.16 11.86
C ARG A 90 12.21 14.63 11.47
N ARG A 91 12.37 14.81 10.16
CA ARG A 91 11.93 15.96 9.41
C ARG A 91 10.61 16.48 10.03
N ARG A 92 10.68 17.68 10.61
CA ARG A 92 9.61 18.30 11.42
C ARG A 92 8.34 18.39 10.57
N PRO A 93 7.16 18.61 11.17
CA PRO A 93 5.98 18.97 10.39
C PRO A 93 6.33 20.08 9.38
N GLY A 94 6.32 19.74 8.07
CA GLY A 94 6.76 20.64 6.97
C GLY A 94 7.81 20.03 6.02
N ASP A 95 8.61 19.07 6.46
CA ASP A 95 9.78 18.61 5.72
C ASP A 95 9.52 17.46 4.70
N GLY A 96 8.24 17.09 4.51
CA GLY A 96 7.78 16.30 3.36
C GLY A 96 8.01 14.78 3.39
N ILE A 97 8.49 14.20 4.50
CA ILE A 97 8.70 12.75 4.59
C ILE A 97 8.12 12.22 5.92
N GLY A 98 6.92 11.64 5.84
CA GLY A 98 6.35 10.85 6.93
C GLY A 98 5.04 11.40 7.46
N GLY A 99 3.97 11.09 6.75
CA GLY A 99 2.59 11.33 7.18
C GLY A 99 1.76 11.56 5.94
N ALA A 100 0.89 10.61 5.59
CA ALA A 100 -0.24 10.97 4.75
C ALA A 100 -0.90 12.20 5.41
N ARG A 101 -1.06 13.30 4.66
CA ARG A 101 -1.75 14.50 5.15
C ARG A 101 -2.99 14.04 5.91
N ARG A 102 -3.07 14.30 7.22
CA ARG A 102 -4.35 14.16 7.93
C ARG A 102 -5.33 15.03 7.16
N LYS A 103 -6.48 14.45 6.78
CA LYS A 103 -7.52 15.11 5.97
C LYS A 103 -8.05 16.41 6.60
N ALA A 104 -7.74 16.67 7.88
CA ALA A 104 -8.24 17.79 8.66
C ALA A 104 -7.48 19.11 8.45
N ASP A 105 -6.18 19.08 8.10
CA ASP A 105 -5.36 20.31 8.02
C ASP A 105 -5.02 20.73 6.59
N ARG A 106 -5.81 20.28 5.61
CA ARG A 106 -5.72 20.82 4.24
C ARG A 106 -6.37 22.21 4.27
N GLN A 107 -5.53 23.25 4.41
CA GLN A 107 -5.90 24.59 3.94
C GLN A 107 -6.48 24.46 2.52
N PRO A 108 -7.63 25.09 2.22
CA PRO A 108 -8.22 25.01 0.90
C PRO A 108 -7.23 25.65 -0.08
N ALA A 109 -6.54 24.80 -0.83
CA ALA A 109 -5.80 25.26 -1.99
C ALA A 109 -6.84 25.88 -2.93
N ALA A 110 -6.60 27.13 -3.32
CA ALA A 110 -7.43 27.87 -4.27
C ALA A 110 -7.91 26.93 -5.38
N GLU A 111 -9.22 26.93 -5.62
CA GLU A 111 -9.92 26.09 -6.60
C GLU A 111 -9.32 26.30 -7.99
N GLN A 112 -8.25 25.57 -8.28
CA GLN A 112 -7.97 25.17 -9.64
C GLN A 112 -8.93 24.02 -9.92
N PRO A 113 -9.73 24.08 -10.99
CA PRO A 113 -10.69 23.03 -11.30
C PRO A 113 -9.92 21.73 -11.44
N VAL A 114 -10.05 20.85 -10.43
CA VAL A 114 -9.56 19.48 -10.51
C VAL A 114 -10.41 18.83 -11.58
N ARG A 115 -9.93 18.87 -12.83
CA ARG A 115 -10.35 17.93 -13.85
C ARG A 115 -9.95 16.57 -13.34
N ARG A 116 -10.85 15.95 -12.59
CA ARG A 116 -10.82 14.53 -12.28
C ARG A 116 -10.89 13.86 -13.64
N VAL A 117 -9.73 13.54 -14.21
CA VAL A 117 -9.65 12.71 -15.41
C VAL A 117 -10.08 11.33 -14.94
N VAL A 118 -11.39 11.11 -14.85
CA VAL A 118 -11.96 9.77 -14.88
C VAL A 118 -11.45 9.22 -16.22
N PRO A 119 -10.62 8.16 -16.23
CA PRO A 119 -10.26 7.54 -17.50
C PRO A 119 -11.58 7.27 -18.21
N SER A 120 -11.75 7.74 -19.44
CA SER A 120 -13.00 7.58 -20.17
C SER A 120 -13.40 6.10 -20.16
N VAL A 121 -14.43 5.78 -19.38
CA VAL A 121 -14.99 4.44 -19.34
C VAL A 121 -16.12 4.42 -20.35
N THR A 122 -15.91 3.75 -21.46
CA THR A 122 -16.98 3.51 -22.43
C THR A 122 -17.61 2.17 -22.09
N VAL A 123 -18.92 2.18 -21.85
CA VAL A 123 -19.71 0.97 -21.63
C VAL A 123 -20.65 0.79 -22.82
N LYS A 124 -20.50 -0.30 -23.56
CA LYS A 124 -21.36 -0.63 -24.69
C LYS A 124 -22.10 -1.93 -24.40
N ARG A 125 -23.43 -1.90 -24.48
CA ARG A 125 -24.26 -3.09 -24.32
C ARG A 125 -24.53 -3.71 -25.69
N ASN A 126 -24.11 -4.95 -25.86
CA ASN A 126 -24.42 -5.78 -27.03
C ASN A 126 -25.22 -6.98 -26.51
N ARG A 127 -26.29 -7.41 -27.19
CA ARG A 127 -27.22 -8.47 -26.70
C ARG A 127 -26.53 -9.59 -25.89
N GLY A 128 -26.75 -9.62 -24.57
CA GLY A 128 -26.19 -10.61 -23.63
C GLY A 128 -24.81 -10.27 -23.01
N ALA A 129 -24.12 -9.25 -23.53
CA ALA A 129 -22.78 -8.86 -23.14
C ALA A 129 -22.63 -7.34 -22.92
N VAL A 130 -21.61 -6.97 -22.15
CA VAL A 130 -21.21 -5.59 -21.87
C VAL A 130 -19.74 -5.45 -22.14
N GLU A 131 -19.40 -4.56 -23.07
CA GLU A 131 -18.03 -4.14 -23.33
C GLU A 131 -17.70 -2.97 -22.43
N VAL A 132 -16.65 -3.12 -21.62
CA VAL A 132 -16.12 -2.07 -20.76
C VAL A 132 -14.73 -1.70 -21.26
N THR A 133 -14.60 -0.49 -21.78
CA THR A 133 -13.33 0.08 -22.24
C THR A 133 -12.79 1.02 -21.18
N ALA A 134 -11.58 0.77 -20.68
CA ALA A 134 -10.89 1.66 -19.75
C ALA A 134 -9.41 1.76 -20.13
N ALA A 135 -8.88 2.99 -20.17
CA ALA A 135 -7.48 3.26 -20.54
C ALA A 135 -7.04 2.58 -21.85
N GLY A 136 -7.90 2.62 -22.88
CA GLY A 136 -7.63 2.03 -24.19
C GLY A 136 -7.76 0.50 -24.27
N ARG A 137 -8.17 -0.18 -23.19
CA ARG A 137 -8.39 -1.63 -23.18
C ARG A 137 -9.87 -1.95 -23.07
N THR A 138 -10.40 -2.62 -24.10
CA THR A 138 -11.77 -3.14 -24.12
C THR A 138 -11.80 -4.56 -23.57
N ARG A 139 -12.73 -4.86 -22.68
CA ARG A 139 -13.03 -6.22 -22.22
C ARG A 139 -14.52 -6.48 -22.28
N THR A 140 -14.88 -7.69 -22.67
CA THR A 140 -16.28 -8.13 -22.78
C THR A 140 -16.65 -8.99 -21.58
N PHE A 141 -17.81 -8.68 -21.00
CA PHE A 141 -18.38 -9.32 -19.82
C PHE A 141 -19.79 -9.78 -20.11
N GLU A 142 -20.25 -10.84 -19.46
CA GLU A 142 -21.66 -11.23 -19.53
C GLU A 142 -22.52 -10.24 -18.76
N ALA A 143 -23.62 -9.79 -19.37
CA ALA A 143 -24.43 -8.70 -18.84
C ALA A 143 -25.09 -9.06 -17.50
N LEU A 144 -25.58 -10.29 -17.36
CA LEU A 144 -26.23 -10.76 -16.13
C LEU A 144 -25.25 -10.78 -14.94
N ILE A 145 -24.05 -11.31 -15.16
CA ILE A 145 -23.02 -11.41 -14.14
C ILE A 145 -22.51 -10.01 -13.76
N LEU A 146 -22.27 -9.14 -14.76
CA LEU A 146 -21.79 -7.78 -14.49
C LEU A 146 -22.83 -6.94 -13.75
N ARG A 147 -24.12 -7.10 -14.08
CA ARG A 147 -25.21 -6.45 -13.33
C ARG A 147 -25.23 -6.92 -11.87
N ARG A 148 -25.14 -8.22 -11.63
CA ARG A 148 -25.09 -8.75 -10.25
C ARG A 148 -23.84 -8.26 -9.50
N ALA A 149 -22.71 -8.14 -10.19
CA ALA A 149 -21.49 -7.59 -9.61
C ALA A 149 -21.64 -6.09 -9.23
N VAL A 150 -22.40 -5.31 -10.01
CA VAL A 150 -22.72 -3.90 -9.69
C VAL A 150 -23.62 -3.81 -8.45
N GLU A 151 -24.66 -4.63 -8.37
CA GLU A 151 -25.55 -4.70 -7.18
C GLU A 151 -24.75 -5.05 -5.91
N LEU A 152 -23.98 -6.14 -5.96
CA LEU A 152 -23.12 -6.56 -4.84
C LEU A 152 -22.11 -5.49 -4.43
N ARG A 153 -21.65 -4.67 -5.38
CA ARG A 153 -20.71 -3.57 -5.10
C ARG A 153 -21.40 -2.39 -4.41
N GLN A 154 -22.68 -2.15 -4.69
CA GLN A 154 -23.48 -1.16 -3.98
C GLN A 154 -23.83 -1.64 -2.56
N GLU A 155 -24.12 -2.93 -2.38
CA GLU A 155 -24.31 -3.58 -1.07
C GLU A 155 -23.02 -3.58 -0.23
N HIS A 156 -21.86 -3.76 -0.88
CA HIS A 156 -20.54 -3.82 -0.23
C HIS A 156 -19.52 -2.81 -0.83
N PRO A 157 -19.68 -1.49 -0.61
CA PRO A 157 -18.89 -0.46 -1.29
C PRO A 157 -17.37 -0.53 -1.05
N ARG A 158 -16.94 -1.09 0.08
CA ARG A 158 -15.53 -1.14 0.50
C ARG A 158 -14.92 -2.55 0.51
N ALA A 159 -15.71 -3.59 0.28
CA ALA A 159 -15.27 -4.98 0.45
C ALA A 159 -15.22 -5.72 -0.88
N GLN A 160 -14.15 -5.52 -1.66
CA GLN A 160 -13.97 -6.24 -2.93
C GLN A 160 -13.91 -7.76 -2.75
N ALA A 161 -13.35 -8.25 -1.64
CA ALA A 161 -13.32 -9.67 -1.34
C ALA A 161 -14.74 -10.26 -1.21
N ALA A 162 -15.65 -9.56 -0.52
CA ALA A 162 -17.03 -10.01 -0.36
C ALA A 162 -17.77 -10.12 -1.71
N VAL A 163 -17.59 -9.14 -2.60
CA VAL A 163 -18.15 -9.20 -3.97
C VAL A 163 -17.58 -10.39 -4.76
N VAL A 164 -16.28 -10.63 -4.64
CA VAL A 164 -15.62 -11.75 -5.33
C VAL A 164 -16.14 -13.10 -4.81
N ASP A 165 -16.20 -13.29 -3.51
CA ASP A 165 -16.66 -14.55 -2.92
C ASP A 165 -18.15 -14.82 -3.24
N ALA A 166 -18.99 -13.77 -3.23
CA ALA A 166 -20.39 -13.86 -3.65
C ALA A 166 -20.55 -14.24 -5.13
N LEU A 167 -19.71 -13.68 -6.02
CA LEU A 167 -19.74 -14.04 -7.45
C LEU A 167 -19.26 -15.47 -7.72
N VAL A 168 -18.24 -15.93 -6.97
CA VAL A 168 -17.77 -17.31 -7.05
C VAL A 168 -18.87 -18.28 -6.61
N ALA A 169 -19.57 -17.97 -5.52
CA ALA A 169 -20.66 -18.80 -5.02
C ALA A 169 -21.89 -18.81 -5.95
N ALA A 170 -22.23 -17.67 -6.57
CA ALA A 170 -23.44 -17.54 -7.38
C ALA A 170 -23.32 -18.09 -8.81
N PHE A 171 -22.11 -18.10 -9.38
CA PHE A 171 -21.89 -18.43 -10.80
C PHE A 171 -20.82 -19.50 -11.02
N GLU A 172 -20.36 -20.16 -9.95
CA GLU A 172 -19.35 -21.24 -9.97
C GLU A 172 -18.07 -20.88 -10.74
N MET A 173 -17.72 -19.58 -10.76
CA MET A 173 -16.59 -19.09 -11.53
C MET A 173 -15.30 -19.07 -10.71
N SER A 174 -14.15 -19.00 -11.40
CA SER A 174 -12.87 -18.86 -10.71
C SER A 174 -12.76 -17.51 -9.97
N LYS A 175 -12.04 -17.49 -8.84
CA LYS A 175 -11.74 -16.25 -8.09
C LYS A 175 -11.08 -15.17 -8.96
N THR A 176 -10.22 -15.57 -9.91
CA THR A 176 -9.59 -14.65 -10.85
C THR A 176 -10.65 -13.99 -11.74
N ARG A 177 -11.56 -14.77 -12.32
CA ARG A 177 -12.63 -14.24 -13.17
C ARG A 177 -13.59 -13.35 -12.38
N ALA A 178 -13.97 -13.74 -11.17
CA ALA A 178 -14.79 -12.93 -10.27
C ALA A 178 -14.15 -11.57 -9.92
N ARG A 179 -12.82 -11.51 -9.73
CA ARG A 179 -12.09 -10.25 -9.51
C ARG A 179 -12.17 -9.31 -10.71
N GLU A 180 -12.18 -9.85 -11.93
CA GLU A 180 -12.33 -9.05 -13.15
C GLU A 180 -13.73 -8.41 -13.19
N TYR A 181 -14.77 -9.19 -12.91
CA TYR A 181 -16.15 -8.69 -12.82
C TYR A 181 -16.31 -7.65 -11.71
N ALA A 182 -15.77 -7.89 -10.51
CA ALA A 182 -15.81 -6.92 -9.41
C ALA A 182 -15.08 -5.59 -9.75
N SER A 183 -13.98 -5.67 -10.49
CA SER A 183 -13.25 -4.49 -10.95
C SER A 183 -13.99 -3.75 -12.07
N ALA A 184 -14.63 -4.47 -12.98
CA ALA A 184 -15.46 -3.90 -14.04
C ALA A 184 -16.72 -3.22 -13.46
N ALA A 185 -17.36 -3.83 -12.46
CA ALA A 185 -18.50 -3.26 -11.75
C ALA A 185 -18.18 -1.91 -11.12
N GLN A 186 -17.02 -1.78 -10.47
CA GLN A 186 -16.57 -0.48 -9.94
C GLN A 186 -16.46 0.58 -11.04
N ARG A 187 -15.89 0.22 -12.20
CA ARG A 187 -15.72 1.16 -13.33
C ARG A 187 -17.06 1.58 -13.93
N VAL A 188 -18.03 0.68 -13.99
CA VAL A 188 -19.40 0.97 -14.44
C VAL A 188 -20.08 1.95 -13.48
N ILE A 189 -19.94 1.74 -12.16
CA ILE A 189 -20.45 2.64 -11.13
C ILE A 189 -19.78 4.01 -11.23
N ASP A 190 -18.45 4.04 -11.35
CA ASP A 190 -17.67 5.28 -11.48
C ASP A 190 -18.03 6.07 -12.76
N ALA A 191 -18.45 5.37 -13.82
CA ALA A 191 -18.93 5.95 -15.07
C ALA A 191 -20.38 6.47 -14.98
N GLY A 192 -21.10 6.14 -13.91
CA GLY A 192 -22.52 6.52 -13.73
C GLY A 192 -23.46 5.83 -14.72
N VAL A 193 -23.07 4.68 -15.30
CA VAL A 193 -23.86 3.96 -16.29
C VAL A 193 -24.74 2.91 -15.62
N SER A 194 -26.04 2.91 -15.92
CA SER A 194 -26.97 1.84 -15.53
C SER A 194 -26.89 0.66 -16.50
N LEU A 195 -26.81 -0.57 -15.99
CA LEU A 195 -26.78 -1.82 -16.77
C LEU A 195 -28.11 -2.57 -16.77
#